data_AF-A0A434ENN2-F1
#
_entry.id   AF-A0A434ENN2-F1
#
_cell.length_a   1.000
_cell.length_b   1.000
_cell.length_c   1.000
_cell.angle_alpha   90.00
_cell.angle_beta   90.00
_cell.angle_gamma   90.00
#
_symmetry.space_group_name_H-M   'P 1'
#
loop_
_entity.id
_entity.type
_entity.pdbx_description
1 polymer ?
#
loop_
_entity_poly.entity_id
_entity_poly.type
_entity_poly.pdbx_seq_one_letter_code
_entity_poly.pdbx_strand_id
1 'polypeptide(L)' 'MEELRFEWDLEKAGSNLRKHGVSFETAVRVFSDPFALTEQDRVE' A
#
# COMPACT_ATOMS: atom_id res chain seq x y z
N MET A 1 -1.76 -14.68 -15.31
CA MET A 1 -1.21 -13.98 -14.14
C MET A 1 -2.10 -12.78 -13.92
N GLU A 2 -2.86 -12.76 -12.83
CA GLU A 2 -3.62 -11.56 -12.45
C GLU A 2 -2.63 -10.49 -12.03
N GLU A 3 -2.74 -9.32 -12.66
CA GLU A 3 -1.92 -8.16 -12.34
C GLU A 3 -2.67 -7.35 -11.27
N LEU A 4 -2.07 -7.23 -10.08
CA LEU A 4 -2.62 -6.40 -9.00
C LEU A 4 -2.62 -4.94 -9.46
N ARG A 5 -3.80 -4.35 -9.58
CA ARG A 5 -3.98 -2.95 -9.93
C ARG A 5 -4.27 -2.16 -8.66
N PHE A 6 -3.45 -1.15 -8.43
CA PHE A 6 -3.63 -0.20 -7.35
C PHE A 6 -4.03 1.15 -7.93
N GLU A 7 -5.02 1.79 -7.32
CA GLU A 7 -5.46 3.14 -7.66
C GLU A 7 -5.66 3.95 -6.39
N TRP A 8 -5.45 5.25 -6.50
CA TRP A 8 -5.67 6.20 -5.43
C TRP A 8 -5.94 7.58 -6.00
N ASP A 9 -6.63 8.38 -5.18
CA ASP A 9 -6.79 9.81 -5.43
C ASP A 9 -5.45 10.56 -5.28
N LEU A 10 -5.20 11.52 -6.17
CA LEU A 10 -3.94 12.28 -6.21
C LEU A 10 -3.80 13.23 -5.02
N GLU A 11 -4.89 13.84 -4.55
CA GLU A 11 -4.84 14.73 -3.38
C GLU A 11 -4.54 13.93 -2.11
N LYS A 12 -5.12 12.73 -2.01
CA LYS A 12 -4.82 11.76 -0.93
C LYS A 12 -3.38 11.30 -1.00
N ALA A 13 -2.85 10.97 -2.18
CA ALA A 13 -1.45 10.55 -2.33
C ALA A 13 -0.48 11.65 -1.87
N GLY A 14 -0.72 12.89 -2.28
CA GLY A 14 0.08 14.05 -1.85
C GLY A 14 -0.01 14.27 -0.34
N SER A 15 -1.20 14.16 0.24
CA SER A 15 -1.40 14.31 1.68
C SER A 15 -0.77 13.17 2.48
N ASN A 16 -0.86 11.93 1.99
CA ASN A 16 -0.25 10.76 2.61
C ASN A 16 1.27 10.86 2.61
N LEU A 17 1.87 11.26 1.49
CA LEU A 17 3.30 11.46 1.38
C LEU A 17 3.81 12.51 2.36
N ARG A 18 3.11 13.65 2.50
CA ARG A 18 3.47 14.67 3.50
C ARG A 18 3.36 14.16 4.93
N LYS A 19 2.33 13.38 5.23
CA LYS A 19 2.04 12.88 6.59
C LYS A 19 2.96 11.74 7.01
N HIS A 20 3.29 10.84 6.09
CA HIS A 20 3.93 9.56 6.40
C HIS A 20 5.34 9.41 5.79
N GLY A 21 5.73 10.31 4.88
CA GLY A 21 7.05 10.28 4.24
C GLY A 21 7.23 9.15 3.21
N VAL A 22 6.20 8.33 2.96
CA VAL A 22 6.21 7.24 1.99
C VAL A 22 5.09 7.42 0.97
N SER A 23 5.42 7.25 -0.31
CA SER A 23 4.45 7.35 -1.41
C SER A 23 3.71 6.03 -1.58
N PHE A 24 2.51 6.06 -2.19
CA PHE A 24 1.77 4.82 -2.45
C PHE A 24 2.49 3.94 -3.48
N GLU A 25 3.16 4.51 -4.48
CA GLU A 25 4.00 3.77 -5.45
C GLU A 25 5.13 2.99 -4.78
N THR A 26 5.63 3.48 -3.65
CA THR A 26 6.63 2.76 -2.84
C THR A 26 5.96 1.73 -1.95
N ALA A 27 4.86 2.11 -1.29
CA ALA A 27 4.13 1.25 -0.35
C ALA A 27 3.59 -0.03 -1.03
N VAL A 28 3.12 0.05 -2.29
CA VAL A 28 2.57 -1.12 -3.00
C VAL A 28 3.58 -2.24 -3.20
N ARG A 29 4.89 -1.96 -3.11
CA ARG A 29 5.93 -2.98 -3.23
C ARG A 29 5.84 -4.05 -2.14
N VAL A 30 5.24 -3.73 -0.98
CA VAL A 30 5.03 -4.69 0.11
C VAL A 30 4.17 -5.88 -0.33
N PHE A 31 3.23 -5.68 -1.27
CA PHE A 31 2.36 -6.75 -1.77
C PHE A 31 3.09 -7.72 -2.72
N SER A 32 4.29 -7.36 -3.18
CA SER A 32 5.14 -8.20 -4.01
C SER A 32 6.29 -8.84 -3.23
N ASP A 33 6.38 -8.59 -1.92
CA ASP A 33 7.43 -9.17 -1.08
C ASP A 33 7.13 -10.65 -0.78
N PRO A 34 7.98 -11.60 -1.25
CA PRO A 34 7.78 -13.03 -1.00
C PRO A 34 7.92 -13.42 0.47
N PHE A 35 8.47 -12.55 1.32
CA PHE A 35 8.61 -12.75 2.75
C PHE A 35 7.67 -11.88 3.59
N ALA A 36 6.66 -11.26 2.95
CA ALA A 36 5.65 -10.50 3.66
C ALA A 36 4.94 -11.37 4.71
N LEU A 37 4.90 -10.87 5.95
CA LEU A 37 4.11 -11.46 7.02
C LEU A 37 2.79 -10.70 7.13
N THR A 38 1.67 -11.44 7.15
CA THR A 38 0.34 -10.88 7.34
C THR A 38 -0.29 -11.46 8.60
N GLU A 39 -0.83 -10.59 9.45
CA GLU A 39 -1.53 -10.98 10.67
C GLU A 39 -2.90 -10.30 10.67
N GLN A 40 -3.95 -11.08 10.94
CA GLN A 40 -5.30 -10.53 11.06
C GLN A 40 -5.53 -10.07 12.50
N ASP A 41 -5.62 -8.76 12.71
CA ASP A 41 -5.83 -8.17 14.03
C ASP A 41 -7.22 -8.53 14.61
N ARG A 42 -8.28 -8.52 13.78
CA ARG A 42 -9.65 -8.82 14.21
C ARG A 42 -10.43 -9.63 13.19
N VAL A 43 -11.31 -10.49 13.70
CA VAL A 43 -12.40 -11.13 12.95
C VAL A 43 -13.69 -10.48 13.45
N GLU A 44 -14.38 -9.75 12.57
CA GLU A 44 -15.73 -9.22 12.84
C GLU A 44 -16.81 -10.29 12.61
#